data_AF-X8CGI5-F1
#
_entry.id   AF-X8CGI5-F1
#
_cell.length_a   1.000
_cell.length_b   1.000
_cell.length_c   1.000
_cell.angle_alpha   90.00
_cell.angle_beta   90.00
_cell.angle_gamma   90.00
#
_symmetry.space_group_name_H-M   'P 1'
#
loop_
_entity.id
_entity.type
_entity.pdbx_description
1 polymer ?
#
loop_
_entity_poly.entity_id
_entity_poly.type
_entity_poly.pdbx_seq_one_letter_code
_entity_poly.pdbx_strand_id
1 'polypeptide(L)' 'MAALTRLPPQILGRVAFQVLAGLAEPGPRSAKELYRGAPYGVGYFAGAWQL' A
#
# COMPACT_ATOMS: atom_id res chain seq x y z
N MET A 1 -7.30 -4.52 -8.74
CA MET A 1 -6.02 -4.80 -9.45
C MET A 1 -5.62 -3.75 -10.50
N ALA A 2 -6.55 -3.13 -11.24
CA ALA A 2 -6.23 -2.21 -12.36
C ALA A 2 -5.45 -0.93 -11.99
N ALA A 3 -5.44 -0.50 -10.72
CA ALA A 3 -4.68 0.67 -10.30
C ALA A 3 -3.16 0.39 -10.18
N LEU A 4 -2.78 -0.81 -9.70
CA LEU A 4 -1.38 -1.18 -9.51
C LEU A 4 -0.63 -1.38 -10.82
N THR A 5 -1.32 -1.74 -11.91
CA THR A 5 -0.71 -1.93 -13.23
C THR A 5 -0.31 -0.61 -13.89
N ARG A 6 -0.95 0.51 -13.50
CA ARG A 6 -0.69 1.86 -14.05
C ARG A 6 0.46 2.59 -13.38
N LEU A 7 1.02 2.05 -12.31
CA LEU A 7 2.11 2.71 -11.59
C LEU A 7 3.39 2.75 -12.47
N PRO A 8 4.26 3.75 -12.30
CA PRO A 8 5.59 3.77 -12.92
C PRO A 8 6.47 2.61 -12.43
N PRO A 9 7.38 2.06 -13.27
CA PRO A 9 8.22 0.92 -12.90
C PRO A 9 9.13 1.18 -11.69
N GLN A 10 9.41 2.44 -11.37
CA GLN A 10 10.17 2.86 -10.18
C GLN A 10 9.43 2.54 -8.87
N ILE A 11 8.11 2.35 -8.92
CA ILE A 11 7.32 1.93 -7.76
C ILE A 11 7.37 0.41 -7.65
N LEU A 12 8.15 -0.05 -6.67
CA LEU A 12 8.36 -1.45 -6.33
C LEU A 12 7.21 -2.01 -5.47
N GLY A 13 7.24 -3.32 -5.21
CA GLY A 13 6.31 -3.96 -4.26
C GLY A 13 4.91 -4.28 -4.80
N ARG A 14 4.67 -4.16 -6.12
CA ARG A 14 3.35 -4.46 -6.73
C ARG A 14 2.79 -5.81 -6.34
N VAL A 15 3.62 -6.85 -6.34
CA VAL A 15 3.21 -8.21 -5.95
C VAL A 15 2.75 -8.24 -4.49
N ALA A 16 3.50 -7.62 -3.57
CA ALA A 16 3.11 -7.53 -2.17
C ALA A 16 1.77 -6.77 -2.01
N PHE A 17 1.58 -5.66 -2.71
CA PHE A 17 0.30 -4.92 -2.69
C PHE A 17 -0.86 -5.70 -3.30
N GLN A 18 -0.60 -6.54 -4.32
CA GLN A 18 -1.61 -7.43 -4.88
C GLN A 18 -2.03 -8.52 -3.89
N VAL A 19 -1.07 -9.12 -3.17
CA VAL A 19 -1.35 -10.09 -2.10
C VAL A 19 -2.18 -9.45 -0.99
N LEU A 20 -1.78 -8.26 -0.54
CA LEU A 20 -2.53 -7.50 0.48
C LEU A 20 -3.95 -7.16 0.01
N ALA A 21 -4.11 -6.77 -1.26
CA ALA A 21 -5.43 -6.52 -1.84
C ALA A 21 -6.29 -7.80 -1.92
N GLY A 22 -5.69 -8.98 -2.09
CA GLY A 22 -6.39 -10.27 -2.03
C GLY A 22 -6.80 -10.67 -0.61
N LEU A 23 -5.99 -10.34 0.40
CA LEU A 23 -6.26 -10.64 1.81
C LEU A 23 -7.33 -9.73 2.44
N ALA A 24 -7.51 -8.51 1.92
CA ALA A 24 -8.37 -7.50 2.54
C ALA A 24 -9.89 -7.77 2.43
N GLU A 25 -10.31 -8.79 1.65
CA GLU A 25 -11.70 -9.10 1.27
C GLU A 25 -12.44 -7.93 0.58
N PRO A 26 -13.59 -8.16 -0.09
CA PRO A 26 -14.37 -7.09 -0.71
C PRO A 26 -15.06 -6.23 0.37
N GLY A 27 -14.34 -5.27 0.94
CA GLY A 27 -14.88 -4.34 1.93
C GLY A 27 -13.98 -3.13 2.14
N PRO A 28 -14.54 -1.97 2.51
CA PRO A 28 -13.73 -0.81 2.86
C PRO A 28 -12.88 -1.16 4.09
N ARG A 29 -11.57 -1.12 3.93
CA ARG A 29 -10.60 -1.33 5.02
C ARG A 29 -9.81 -0.04 5.23
N SER A 30 -9.84 0.50 6.45
CA SER A 30 -8.95 1.59 6.84
C SER A 30 -7.64 1.02 7.37
N ALA A 31 -6.56 1.77 7.18
CA ALA A 31 -5.30 1.53 7.88
C ALA A 31 -5.08 2.66 8.87
N LYS A 32 -4.77 2.30 10.12
CA LYS A 32 -4.26 3.25 11.10
C LYS A 32 -2.83 3.61 10.74
N GLU A 33 -2.59 4.86 10.39
CA GLU A 33 -1.24 5.37 10.14
C GLU A 33 -0.44 5.37 11.44
N LEU A 34 0.74 4.74 11.39
CA LEU A 34 1.73 4.74 12.46
C LEU A 34 2.89 5.69 12.11
N TYR A 35 3.20 5.81 10.83
CA TYR A 35 4.25 6.69 10.33
C TYR A 35 4.01 7.06 8.87
N ARG A 36 4.29 8.32 8.51
CA ARG A 36 4.41 8.80 7.14
C ARG A 36 5.52 9.84 7.06
N GLY A 37 6.40 9.74 6.07
CA GLY A 37 7.50 10.69 5.90
C GLY A 37 8.30 10.46 4.63
N ALA A 38 9.28 11.32 4.37
CA ALA A 38 10.19 11.17 3.22
C ALA A 38 11.63 11.65 3.55
N PRO A 39 12.29 11.06 4.57
CA PRO A 39 13.60 11.51 5.05
C PRO A 39 14.70 11.44 3.98
N TYR A 40 14.54 10.58 2.97
CA TYR A 40 15.50 10.40 1.88
C TYR A 40 14.93 10.78 0.50
N GLY A 41 13.87 11.60 0.46
CA GLY A 41 13.21 11.99 -0.79
C GLY A 41 12.30 10.92 -1.41
N VAL A 42 12.21 9.72 -0.81
CA VAL A 42 11.25 8.67 -1.16
C VAL A 42 10.17 8.61 -0.08
N GLY A 43 8.91 8.46 -0.47
CA GLY A 43 7.81 8.35 0.48
C GLY A 43 7.82 7.02 1.25
N TYR A 44 7.72 7.10 2.57
CA TYR A 44 7.57 5.99 3.50
C TYR A 44 6.22 6.07 4.19
N PHE A 45 5.57 4.91 4.37
CA PHE A 45 4.35 4.76 5.13
C PHE A 45 4.41 3.45 5.93
N ALA A 46 4.01 3.50 7.20
CA ALA A 46 3.74 2.33 8.02
C ALA A 46 2.37 2.48 8.66
N GLY A 47 1.57 1.42 8.61
CA GLY A 47 0.24 1.39 9.18
C GLY A 47 -0.23 -0.03 9.47
N ALA A 48 -1.25 -0.13 10.31
CA ALA A 48 -1.91 -1.39 10.63
C ALA A 48 -3.34 -1.38 10.09
N TRP A 49 -3.78 -2.47 9.46
CA TRP A 49 -5.16 -2.63 9.03
C TRP A 49 -6.11 -2.68 10.22
N GLN A 50 -7.24 -2.02 10.09
CA GLN A 50 -8.36 -2.10 11.03
C GLN A 50 -9.43 -3.05 10.45
N LEU A 51 -10.05 -3.81 11.34
CA LEU A 51 -11.27 -4.57 11.07
C LEU A 51 -12.49 -3.65 11.10
#